data_AF-A0A3A4ZDX2-F1
#
_entry.id   AF-A0A3A4ZDX2-F1
#
_cell.length_a   1.000
_cell.length_b   1.000
_cell.length_c   1.000
_cell.angle_alpha   90.00
_cell.angle_beta   90.00
_cell.angle_gamma   90.00
#
_symmetry.space_group_name_H-M   'P 1'
#
loop_
_entity.id
_entity.type
_entity.pdbx_description
1 polymer ?
#
loop_
_entity_poly.entity_id
_entity_poly.type
_entity_poly.pdbx_seq_one_letter_code
_entity_poly.pdbx_strand_id
1 'polypeptide(L)'
;MALRIPSNMRSKSKGFTYVELMLVMAIAAILLTVTLLVYNPLEGRARARDNKRINDIFVLERIITEYHLDTGGYPDAPDTLRNSHELPSASTISPDNSQSGWIEQDLRNYSTFLPLDPINDANYHYSYVHNGETYELNVKMELAVSEMSNDGGDDTGTYEVGTNLSLISP
;
A
#
# COMPACT_ATOMS: atom_id res chain seq x y z
N MET A 1 44.31 37.32 60.92
CA MET A 1 43.69 37.26 59.59
C MET A 1 43.11 35.86 59.42
N ALA A 2 41.79 35.70 59.46
CA ALA A 2 41.13 34.41 59.27
C ALA A 2 40.14 34.54 58.12
N LEU A 3 40.34 33.72 57.07
CA LEU A 3 39.58 33.74 55.83
C LEU A 3 38.30 32.91 56.02
N ARG A 4 37.12 33.52 55.82
CA ARG A 4 35.81 32.84 55.94
C ARG A 4 35.38 32.34 54.55
N ILE A 5 35.29 31.02 54.38
CA ILE A 5 34.81 30.41 53.13
C ILE A 5 33.27 30.41 53.13
N PRO A 6 32.58 30.92 52.09
CA PRO A 6 31.13 30.92 52.03
C PRO A 6 30.57 29.51 51.80
N SER A 7 29.54 29.15 52.57
CA SER A 7 28.82 27.87 52.50
C SER A 7 27.94 27.80 51.26
N ASN A 8 28.14 26.77 50.44
CA ASN A 8 27.36 26.51 49.23
C ASN A 8 25.91 26.12 49.59
N MET A 9 24.94 26.95 49.23
CA MET A 9 23.51 26.70 49.46
C MET A 9 22.97 25.67 48.46
N ARG A 10 22.84 24.41 48.88
CA ARG A 10 22.07 23.40 48.12
C ARG A 10 20.58 23.76 48.14
N SER A 11 19.99 23.99 46.97
CA SER A 11 18.55 24.15 46.81
C SER A 11 17.82 22.84 47.18
N LYS A 12 16.81 22.90 48.04
CA LYS A 12 15.93 21.75 48.30
C LYS A 12 15.08 21.48 47.05
N SER A 13 15.38 20.38 46.35
CA SER A 13 14.50 19.82 45.33
C SER A 13 13.22 19.32 46.02
N LYS A 14 12.06 19.89 45.67
CA LYS A 14 10.77 19.33 46.08
C LYS A 14 10.51 18.08 45.25
N GLY A 15 10.28 16.95 45.92
CA GLY A 15 9.86 15.70 45.29
C GLY A 15 8.34 15.61 45.19
N PHE A 16 7.86 14.71 44.33
CA PHE A 16 6.43 14.40 44.20
C PHE A 16 5.90 13.72 45.47
N THR A 17 4.64 14.00 45.80
CA THR A 17 3.89 13.33 46.87
C THR A 17 3.21 12.05 46.36
N TYR A 18 2.87 11.14 47.28
CA TYR A 18 2.14 9.91 46.93
C TYR A 18 0.79 10.20 46.27
N VAL A 19 0.07 11.22 46.73
CA VAL A 19 -1.24 11.59 46.17
C VAL A 19 -1.12 12.07 44.73
N GLU A 20 -0.07 12.84 44.41
CA GLU A 20 0.18 13.30 43.04
C GLU A 20 0.52 12.14 42.11
N LEU A 21 1.34 11.17 42.55
CA LEU A 21 1.65 10.00 41.73
C LEU A 21 0.40 9.12 41.50
N MET A 22 -0.44 8.95 42.53
CA MET A 22 -1.68 8.18 42.39
C MET A 22 -2.67 8.84 41.42
N LEU A 23 -2.80 10.16 41.47
CA LEU A 23 -3.66 10.90 40.57
C LEU A 23 -3.18 10.80 39.10
N VAL A 24 -1.86 10.90 38.88
CA VAL A 24 -1.27 10.76 37.54
C VAL A 24 -1.54 9.37 36.96
N MET A 25 -1.33 8.31 37.75
CA MET A 25 -1.58 6.94 37.29
C MET A 25 -3.07 6.69 37.03
N ALA A 26 -3.96 7.29 37.82
CA ALA A 26 -5.41 7.20 37.59
C ALA A 26 -5.82 7.88 36.27
N ILE A 27 -5.33 9.09 36.01
CA ILE A 27 -5.60 9.80 34.75
C ILE A 27 -4.96 9.05 33.56
N ALA A 28 -3.73 8.55 33.72
CA ALA A 28 -3.04 7.77 32.69
C ALA A 28 -3.81 6.50 32.32
N ALA A 29 -4.39 5.79 33.30
CA ALA A 29 -5.21 4.60 33.03
C ALA A 29 -6.47 4.94 32.22
N ILE A 30 -7.14 6.05 32.53
CA ILE A 30 -8.32 6.53 31.79
C ILE A 30 -7.94 6.93 30.36
N LEU A 31 -6.83 7.65 30.17
CA LEU A 31 -6.39 8.05 28.84
C LEU A 31 -5.99 6.85 27.97
N LEU A 32 -5.36 5.83 28.56
CA LEU A 32 -4.98 4.62 27.85
C LEU A 32 -6.20 3.85 27.33
N THR A 33 -7.25 3.71 28.14
CA THR A 33 -8.47 3.01 27.71
C THR A 33 -9.18 3.74 26.58
N VAL A 34 -9.34 5.07 26.68
CA VAL A 34 -9.97 5.88 25.62
C VAL A 34 -9.15 5.82 24.32
N THR A 35 -7.82 5.86 24.41
CA THR A 35 -6.95 5.83 23.22
C THR A 35 -7.12 4.54 22.41
N LEU A 36 -7.23 3.39 23.08
CA LEU A 36 -7.41 2.10 22.40
C LEU A 36 -8.79 1.95 21.73
N LEU A 37 -9.81 2.68 22.20
CA LEU A 37 -11.15 2.66 21.58
C LEU A 37 -11.22 3.48 20.29
N VAL A 38 -10.37 4.49 20.15
CA VAL A 38 -10.40 5.42 19.00
C VAL A 38 -9.39 5.04 17.92
N TYR A 39 -8.28 4.41 18.28
CA TYR A 39 -7.20 4.10 17.35
C TYR A 39 -7.06 2.59 17.13
N ASN A 40 -7.56 2.08 16.00
CA ASN A 40 -7.21 0.76 15.52
C ASN A 40 -6.00 0.86 14.57
N PRO A 41 -4.76 0.63 15.03
CA PRO A 41 -3.56 0.77 14.20
C PRO A 41 -3.55 -0.18 13.00
N LEU A 42 -4.28 -1.30 13.07
CA LEU A 42 -4.34 -2.28 11.99
C LEU A 42 -5.16 -1.76 10.81
N GLU A 43 -6.33 -1.17 11.08
CA GLU A 43 -7.18 -0.57 10.06
C GLU A 43 -6.49 0.63 9.38
N GLY A 44 -5.78 1.46 10.15
CA GLY A 44 -5.01 2.57 9.60
C GLY A 44 -3.93 2.14 8.60
N ARG A 45 -3.26 1.01 8.86
CA ARG A 45 -2.28 0.43 7.92
C ARG A 45 -2.94 -0.15 6.67
N ALA A 46 -4.04 -0.88 6.83
CA ALA A 46 -4.80 -1.42 5.71
C ALA A 46 -5.32 -0.30 4.79
N ARG A 47 -5.89 0.77 5.37
CA ARG A 47 -6.32 1.96 4.62
C ARG A 47 -5.16 2.63 3.87
N ALA A 48 -3.98 2.73 4.47
CA ALA A 48 -2.80 3.29 3.80
C ALA A 48 -2.35 2.41 2.62
N ARG A 49 -2.41 1.08 2.76
CA ARG A 49 -2.11 0.14 1.66
C ARG A 49 -3.15 0.23 0.55
N ASP A 50 -4.44 0.27 0.88
CA ASP A 50 -5.53 0.47 -0.09
C ASP A 50 -5.35 1.79 -0.87
N ASN A 51 -5.03 2.89 -0.19
CA ASN A 51 -4.73 4.15 -0.88
C ASN A 51 -3.52 4.04 -1.82
N LYS A 52 -2.51 3.25 -1.45
CA LYS A 52 -1.38 2.97 -2.34
C LYS A 52 -1.82 2.13 -3.54
N ARG A 53 -2.64 1.09 -3.35
CA ARG A 53 -3.20 0.26 -4.44
C ARG A 53 -3.95 1.09 -5.47
N ILE A 54 -4.79 2.01 -5.03
CA ILE A 54 -5.53 2.92 -5.92
C ILE A 54 -4.56 3.80 -6.73
N ASN A 55 -3.54 4.39 -6.09
CA ASN A 55 -2.55 5.18 -6.82
C ASN A 55 -1.75 4.33 -7.82
N ASP A 56 -1.39 3.12 -7.43
CA ASP A 56 -0.63 2.18 -8.26
C ASP A 56 -1.46 1.74 -9.49
N ILE A 57 -2.77 1.51 -9.34
CA ILE A 57 -3.69 1.28 -10.46
C ILE A 57 -3.65 2.44 -11.45
N PHE A 58 -3.80 3.68 -10.99
CA PHE A 58 -3.76 4.84 -11.89
C PHE A 58 -2.42 4.94 -12.65
N VAL A 59 -1.33 4.54 -12.01
CA VAL A 59 -0.01 4.46 -12.67
C VAL A 59 -0.01 3.36 -13.74
N LEU A 60 -0.55 2.18 -13.45
CA LEU A 60 -0.63 1.08 -14.41
C LEU A 60 -1.54 1.41 -15.60
N GLU A 61 -2.74 1.93 -15.36
CA GLU A 61 -3.65 2.38 -16.42
C GLU A 61 -2.99 3.41 -17.33
N ARG A 62 -2.27 4.38 -16.75
CA ARG A 62 -1.51 5.38 -17.51
C ARG A 62 -0.47 4.71 -18.40
N ILE A 63 0.34 3.79 -17.87
CA ILE A 63 1.38 3.10 -18.63
C ILE A 63 0.77 2.31 -19.80
N ILE A 64 -0.30 1.55 -19.53
CA ILE A 64 -0.99 0.74 -20.53
C ILE A 64 -1.60 1.62 -21.62
N THR A 65 -2.25 2.72 -21.22
CA THR A 65 -2.87 3.67 -22.15
C THR A 65 -1.83 4.38 -23.01
N GLU A 66 -0.74 4.88 -22.41
CA GLU A 66 0.36 5.52 -23.16
C GLU A 66 0.99 4.53 -24.16
N TYR A 67 1.24 3.29 -23.75
CA TYR A 67 1.73 2.25 -24.66
C TYR A 67 0.75 1.98 -25.82
N HIS A 68 -0.55 1.94 -25.52
CA HIS A 68 -1.57 1.71 -26.52
C HIS A 68 -1.68 2.84 -27.54
N LEU A 69 -1.57 4.08 -27.09
CA LEU A 69 -1.58 5.25 -27.97
C LEU A 69 -0.38 5.27 -28.92
N ASP A 70 0.79 4.83 -28.47
CA ASP A 70 2.02 4.84 -29.26
C ASP A 70 2.16 3.65 -30.21
N THR A 71 1.69 2.46 -29.82
CA THR A 71 1.92 1.21 -30.57
C THR A 71 0.67 0.67 -31.27
N GLY A 72 -0.52 1.11 -30.86
CA GLY A 72 -1.81 0.57 -31.30
C GLY A 72 -2.16 -0.80 -30.70
N GLY A 73 -1.29 -1.39 -29.87
CA GLY A 73 -1.50 -2.65 -29.17
C GLY A 73 -1.51 -2.47 -27.66
N TYR A 74 -1.67 -3.54 -26.89
CA TYR A 74 -1.50 -3.51 -25.44
C TYR A 74 -0.12 -4.10 -25.08
N PRO A 75 0.45 -3.75 -23.91
CA PRO A 75 1.69 -4.38 -23.45
C PRO A 75 1.52 -5.88 -23.32
N ASP A 76 2.56 -6.63 -23.75
CA ASP A 76 2.63 -8.09 -23.65
C ASP A 76 1.83 -8.87 -24.72
N ALA A 77 1.83 -10.19 -24.62
CA ALA A 77 1.06 -11.05 -25.51
C ALA A 77 -0.42 -11.12 -25.08
N PRO A 78 -1.36 -11.16 -26.04
CA PRO A 78 -2.77 -11.31 -25.73
C PRO A 78 -3.06 -12.63 -25.00
N ASP A 79 -4.12 -12.63 -24.22
CA ASP A 79 -4.64 -13.73 -23.41
C ASP A 79 -3.60 -14.33 -22.44
N THR A 80 -2.58 -13.53 -22.08
CA THR A 80 -1.53 -13.91 -21.13
C THR A 80 -1.76 -13.21 -19.80
N LEU A 81 -2.19 -13.96 -18.78
CA LEU A 81 -2.35 -13.43 -17.43
C LEU A 81 -0.99 -13.15 -16.80
N ARG A 82 -0.82 -11.92 -16.31
CA ARG A 82 0.35 -11.46 -15.55
C ARG A 82 -0.04 -11.16 -14.12
N ASN A 83 0.74 -11.65 -13.15
CA ASN A 83 0.55 -11.39 -11.73
C ASN A 83 1.81 -10.76 -11.14
N SER A 84 1.69 -9.66 -10.40
CA SER A 84 2.85 -8.89 -9.91
C SER A 84 3.71 -9.62 -8.87
N HIS A 85 3.18 -10.68 -8.25
CA HIS A 85 3.92 -11.52 -7.31
C HIS A 85 4.83 -12.55 -8.01
N GLU A 86 4.59 -12.83 -9.29
CA GLU A 86 5.29 -13.87 -10.05
C GLU A 86 6.02 -13.27 -11.23
N LEU A 87 7.19 -13.82 -11.56
CA LEU A 87 7.88 -13.44 -12.80
C LEU A 87 7.37 -14.32 -13.95
N PRO A 88 6.92 -13.71 -15.06
CA PRO A 88 6.48 -14.34 -16.30
C PRO A 88 7.31 -15.49 -16.87
N SER A 89 8.62 -15.44 -16.65
CA SER A 89 9.63 -16.40 -17.07
C SER A 89 10.63 -16.56 -15.93
N ALA A 90 11.61 -17.46 -16.05
CA ALA A 90 12.76 -17.52 -15.13
C ALA A 90 13.68 -16.26 -15.18
N SER A 91 13.11 -15.09 -15.48
CA SER A 91 13.72 -13.78 -15.30
C SER A 91 14.35 -13.73 -13.91
N THR A 92 15.60 -13.30 -13.87
CA THR A 92 16.34 -13.12 -12.62
C THR A 92 16.28 -11.67 -12.15
N ILE A 93 15.41 -10.86 -12.75
CA ILE A 93 15.25 -9.43 -12.48
C ILE A 93 14.05 -9.23 -11.55
N SER A 94 14.08 -8.17 -10.74
CA SER A 94 13.00 -7.85 -9.81
C SER A 94 11.67 -7.56 -10.56
N PRO A 95 10.50 -8.00 -10.03
CA PRO A 95 9.20 -7.80 -10.68
C PRO A 95 8.84 -6.35 -10.99
N ASP A 96 9.36 -5.38 -10.23
CA ASP A 96 9.14 -3.94 -10.44
C ASP A 96 9.95 -3.33 -11.60
N ASN A 97 10.75 -4.13 -12.31
CA ASN A 97 11.57 -3.62 -13.40
C ASN A 97 10.72 -3.28 -14.64
N SER A 98 10.92 -2.11 -15.25
CA SER A 98 10.14 -1.71 -16.43
C SER A 98 10.64 -2.26 -17.76
N GLN A 99 11.79 -2.93 -17.81
CA GLN A 99 12.29 -3.58 -19.04
C GLN A 99 11.82 -5.02 -19.17
N SER A 100 11.73 -5.75 -18.04
CA SER A 100 11.41 -7.18 -17.99
C SER A 100 10.96 -7.58 -16.57
N GLY A 101 9.94 -6.88 -16.07
CA GLY A 101 9.33 -7.13 -14.77
C GLY A 101 8.18 -8.12 -14.86
N TRP A 102 7.14 -7.90 -14.05
CA TRP A 102 5.94 -8.76 -14.05
C TRP A 102 5.07 -8.60 -15.30
N ILE A 103 5.24 -7.50 -16.04
CA ILE A 103 4.82 -7.36 -17.45
C ILE A 103 6.11 -7.48 -18.28
N GLU A 104 6.18 -8.46 -19.21
CA GLU A 104 7.44 -8.76 -19.92
C GLU A 104 7.82 -7.71 -20.95
N GLN A 105 6.84 -6.92 -21.40
CA GLN A 105 7.04 -5.86 -22.37
C GLN A 105 8.03 -4.80 -21.85
N ASP A 106 8.93 -4.33 -22.72
CA ASP A 106 9.80 -3.19 -22.40
C ASP A 106 8.99 -1.90 -22.36
N LEU A 107 8.80 -1.38 -21.14
CA LEU A 107 7.99 -0.22 -20.79
C LEU A 107 8.82 0.97 -20.29
N ARG A 108 10.15 0.95 -20.48
CA ARG A 108 11.07 2.00 -20.01
C ARG A 108 10.76 3.41 -20.54
N ASN A 109 10.08 3.51 -21.68
CA ASN A 109 9.66 4.80 -22.25
C ASN A 109 8.43 5.40 -21.54
N TYR A 110 7.67 4.60 -20.79
CA TYR A 110 6.39 4.98 -20.16
C TYR A 110 6.50 5.05 -18.63
N SER A 111 7.39 4.25 -18.03
CA SER A 111 7.68 4.29 -16.60
C SER A 111 9.09 3.80 -16.25
N THR A 112 9.62 4.30 -15.13
CA THR A 112 10.89 3.85 -14.54
C THR A 112 10.76 2.57 -13.72
N PHE A 113 9.55 2.21 -13.27
CA PHE A 113 9.26 0.99 -12.52
C PHE A 113 7.81 0.53 -12.75
N LEU A 114 7.54 -0.74 -12.49
CA LEU A 114 6.20 -1.30 -12.42
C LEU A 114 5.74 -1.35 -10.94
N PRO A 115 4.57 -0.79 -10.60
CA PRO A 115 4.04 -0.90 -9.25
C PRO A 115 3.93 -2.34 -8.76
N LEU A 116 4.22 -2.53 -7.47
CA LEU A 116 4.02 -3.77 -6.73
C LEU A 116 3.18 -3.47 -5.48
N ASP A 117 2.28 -4.40 -5.15
CA ASP A 117 1.46 -4.29 -3.94
C ASP A 117 2.38 -4.18 -2.70
N PRO A 118 2.01 -3.44 -1.64
CA PRO A 118 2.85 -3.32 -0.44
C PRO A 118 3.18 -4.66 0.25
N ILE A 119 2.34 -5.68 0.06
CA ILE A 119 2.54 -7.05 0.54
C ILE A 119 3.10 -7.91 -0.60
N ASN A 120 2.56 -7.76 -1.82
CA ASN A 120 2.93 -8.50 -3.04
C ASN A 120 3.11 -10.00 -2.79
N ASP A 121 2.01 -10.68 -2.51
CA ASP A 121 1.92 -12.14 -2.29
C ASP A 121 0.78 -12.76 -3.10
N ALA A 122 0.54 -14.06 -2.94
CA ALA A 122 -0.52 -14.78 -3.64
C ALA A 122 -1.96 -14.26 -3.38
N ASN A 123 -2.18 -13.44 -2.34
CA ASN A 123 -3.49 -12.85 -2.04
C ASN A 123 -3.58 -11.37 -2.41
N TYR A 124 -2.45 -10.64 -2.32
CA TYR A 124 -2.37 -9.21 -2.57
C TYR A 124 -1.32 -8.94 -3.64
N HIS A 125 -1.76 -8.85 -4.89
CA HIS A 125 -0.96 -8.53 -6.06
C HIS A 125 -1.82 -7.82 -7.09
N TYR A 126 -1.18 -7.25 -8.12
CA TYR A 126 -1.86 -6.78 -9.32
C TYR A 126 -1.92 -7.89 -10.35
N SER A 127 -3.05 -8.02 -11.01
CA SER A 127 -3.24 -8.93 -12.15
C SER A 127 -3.55 -8.12 -13.40
N TYR A 128 -3.04 -8.54 -14.56
CA TYR A 128 -3.24 -7.87 -15.84
C TYR A 128 -3.43 -8.89 -16.96
N VAL A 129 -4.38 -8.62 -17.86
CA VAL A 129 -4.56 -9.35 -19.12
C VAL A 129 -5.17 -8.44 -20.19
N HIS A 130 -4.95 -8.76 -21.46
CA HIS A 130 -5.67 -8.16 -22.58
C HIS A 130 -5.98 -9.21 -23.64
N ASN A 131 -7.05 -9.02 -24.43
CA ASN A 131 -7.37 -9.90 -25.57
C ASN A 131 -6.95 -9.30 -26.93
N GLY A 132 -6.28 -8.13 -26.89
CA GLY A 132 -5.84 -7.38 -28.07
C GLY A 132 -6.75 -6.22 -28.44
N GLU A 133 -8.00 -6.21 -27.96
CA GLU A 133 -8.96 -5.11 -28.15
C GLU A 133 -9.24 -4.38 -26.84
N THR A 134 -9.39 -5.14 -25.76
CA THR A 134 -9.66 -4.67 -24.40
C THR A 134 -8.66 -5.24 -23.42
N TYR A 135 -8.53 -4.59 -22.26
CA TYR A 135 -7.68 -5.04 -21.16
C TYR A 135 -8.41 -4.93 -19.82
N GLU A 136 -7.84 -5.63 -18.85
CA GLU A 136 -8.31 -5.67 -17.47
C GLU A 136 -7.13 -5.66 -16.49
N LEU A 137 -7.33 -5.00 -15.35
CA LEU A 137 -6.46 -4.90 -14.19
C LEU A 137 -7.25 -5.20 -12.92
N ASN A 138 -6.81 -6.19 -12.14
CA ASN A 138 -7.45 -6.55 -10.88
C ASN A 138 -6.50 -6.34 -9.69
N VAL A 139 -7.04 -5.90 -8.56
CA VAL A 139 -6.34 -5.89 -7.27
C VAL A 139 -7.28 -6.17 -6.11
N LYS A 140 -6.85 -6.98 -5.15
CA LYS A 140 -7.61 -7.17 -3.92
C LYS A 140 -7.38 -6.05 -2.91
N MET A 141 -8.47 -5.44 -2.44
CA MET A 141 -8.47 -4.42 -1.39
C MET A 141 -8.69 -5.06 0.00
N GLU A 142 -8.12 -4.45 1.04
CA GLU A 142 -8.26 -4.98 2.41
C GLU A 142 -9.53 -4.50 3.11
N LEU A 143 -9.94 -3.25 2.86
CA LEU A 143 -11.09 -2.64 3.53
C LEU A 143 -12.20 -2.27 2.55
N ALA A 144 -11.87 -2.01 1.28
CA ALA A 144 -12.79 -1.48 0.27
C ALA A 144 -13.71 -2.55 -0.36
N VAL A 145 -14.34 -3.40 0.48
CA VAL A 145 -15.22 -4.49 0.03
C VAL A 145 -16.41 -3.98 -0.77
N SER A 146 -16.97 -2.82 -0.39
CA SER A 146 -18.07 -2.20 -1.15
C SER A 146 -17.63 -1.79 -2.55
N GLU A 147 -16.40 -1.30 -2.71
CA GLU A 147 -15.91 -0.84 -4.00
C GLU A 147 -15.67 -2.04 -4.93
N MET A 148 -15.04 -3.11 -4.42
CA MET A 148 -14.83 -4.37 -5.15
C MET A 148 -16.14 -5.02 -5.59
N SER A 149 -17.20 -4.93 -4.78
CA SER A 149 -18.50 -5.51 -5.15
C SER A 149 -19.36 -4.63 -6.08
N ASN A 150 -18.95 -3.39 -6.35
CA ASN A 150 -19.77 -2.41 -7.10
C ASN A 150 -18.97 -1.63 -8.16
N ASP A 151 -17.82 -2.14 -8.60
CA ASP A 151 -17.01 -1.55 -9.68
C ASP A 151 -17.53 -1.90 -11.09
N GLY A 152 -18.41 -2.90 -11.19
CA GLY A 152 -19.10 -3.28 -12.42
C GLY A 152 -18.46 -4.42 -13.19
N GLY A 153 -17.46 -5.10 -12.61
CA GLY A 153 -16.89 -6.32 -13.15
C GLY A 153 -17.57 -7.60 -12.66
N ASP A 154 -16.91 -8.74 -12.84
CA ASP A 154 -17.44 -10.08 -12.56
C ASP A 154 -16.85 -10.74 -11.30
N ASP A 155 -15.82 -10.17 -10.67
CA ASP A 155 -15.25 -10.64 -9.39
C ASP A 155 -15.46 -9.66 -8.23
N THR A 156 -16.46 -9.95 -7.39
CA THR A 156 -16.73 -9.19 -6.15
C THR A 156 -15.59 -9.18 -5.10
N GLY A 157 -14.57 -10.02 -5.29
CA GLY A 157 -13.41 -10.18 -4.41
C GLY A 157 -12.20 -9.33 -4.78
N THR A 158 -12.22 -8.67 -5.94
CA THR A 158 -11.17 -7.78 -6.41
C THR A 158 -11.74 -6.46 -6.92
N TYR A 159 -10.89 -5.45 -7.01
CA TYR A 159 -11.22 -4.16 -7.61
C TYR A 159 -10.71 -4.19 -9.05
N GLU A 160 -11.64 -4.06 -9.98
CA GLU A 160 -11.46 -4.35 -11.40
C GLU A 160 -11.50 -3.06 -12.21
N VAL A 161 -10.50 -2.87 -13.06
CA VAL A 161 -10.32 -1.64 -13.85
C VAL A 161 -9.85 -1.98 -15.26
N GLY A 162 -10.33 -1.27 -16.27
CA GLY A 162 -9.95 -1.52 -17.65
C GLY A 162 -11.08 -1.21 -18.62
N THR A 163 -10.92 -1.68 -19.85
CA THR A 163 -11.93 -1.51 -20.90
C THR A 163 -12.91 -2.68 -20.99
N ASN A 164 -12.59 -3.81 -20.36
CA ASN A 164 -13.48 -4.95 -20.15
C ASN A 164 -13.11 -5.60 -18.82
N LEU A 165 -14.10 -5.77 -17.93
CA LEU A 165 -13.91 -6.22 -16.53
C LEU A 165 -14.39 -7.67 -16.37
N SER A 166 -14.06 -8.53 -17.34
CA SER A 166 -14.50 -9.93 -17.39
C SER A 166 -13.56 -10.80 -18.23
N LEU A 167 -12.30 -10.37 -18.38
CA LEU A 167 -11.23 -11.12 -19.03
C LEU A 167 -10.51 -12.04 -18.04
N ILE A 168 -10.41 -11.66 -16.76
CA ILE A 168 -9.85 -12.44 -15.66
C ILE A 168 -11.00 -13.13 -14.93
N SER A 169 -10.98 -14.47 -14.86
CA SER A 169 -12.03 -15.19 -14.13
C SER A 169 -11.83 -15.14 -12.61
N PRO A 170 -12.91 -15.06 -11.81
CA PRO A 170 -12.87 -15.05 -10.33
C PRO A 170 -12.23 -16.30 -9.69
#